data_AF-A0A7I8IZQ1-F1
#
_entry.id   AF-A0A7I8IZQ1-F1
#
_cell.length_a   1.000
_cell.length_b   1.000
_cell.length_c   1.000
_cell.angle_alpha   90.00
_cell.angle_beta   90.00
_cell.angle_gamma   90.00
#
_symmetry.space_group_name_H-M   'P 1'
#
loop_
_entity.id
_entity.type
_entity.pdbx_description
1 polymer ?
#
loop_
_entity_poly.entity_id
_entity_poly.type
_entity_poly.pdbx_seq_one_letter_code
_entity_poly.pdbx_strand_id
1 'polypeptide(L)'
;MFGGDDVYGFYPWDPRTSSGDIQWVPEDRVTLFTAEGLVQIGGSLIPRRAASSDRKQGKSKALQRLQRFQESDYMDPNQGLCLGALFDIAATNGLDTGRRLCIFGFCRSIEMLSDVVEDTVLEHGGEVVAAEKASEEGLNERLTMIVAVPLLWGVPPASETLHFAVRSGGGIVEKVYWQWDFL
;
A
#
# COMPACT_ATOMS: atom_id res chain seq x y z
N MET A 1 7.66 -26.50 9.70
CA MET A 1 6.38 -25.81 9.42
C MET A 1 6.52 -24.38 9.91
N PHE A 2 6.88 -23.45 9.01
CA PHE A 2 7.05 -22.04 9.37
C PHE A 2 5.70 -21.33 9.21
N GLY A 3 4.90 -21.35 10.27
CA GLY A 3 3.75 -20.46 10.42
C GLY A 3 4.23 -19.13 10.98
N GLY A 4 4.79 -18.28 10.12
CA GLY A 4 4.93 -16.86 10.43
C GLY A 4 3.58 -16.22 10.10
N ASP A 5 2.82 -15.84 11.13
CA ASP A 5 1.66 -14.98 10.95
C ASP A 5 2.21 -13.62 10.51
N ASP A 6 2.12 -13.32 9.21
CA ASP A 6 2.53 -12.03 8.66
C ASP A 6 1.71 -10.94 9.37
N VAL A 7 2.39 -9.97 9.98
CA VAL A 7 1.77 -8.87 10.75
C VAL A 7 0.74 -8.11 9.91
N TYR A 8 0.90 -8.15 8.59
CA TYR A 8 0.03 -7.50 7.61
C TYR A 8 -1.07 -8.42 7.05
N GLY A 9 -1.19 -9.66 7.51
CA GLY A 9 -2.22 -10.62 7.09
C GLY A 9 -1.97 -11.28 5.73
N PHE A 10 -3.01 -11.96 5.21
CA PHE A 10 -2.98 -12.59 3.87
C PHE A 10 -3.14 -11.56 2.75
N TYR A 11 -2.58 -11.85 1.57
CA TYR A 11 -2.73 -10.98 0.41
C TYR A 11 -4.19 -10.91 -0.07
N PRO A 12 -4.68 -9.75 -0.55
CA PRO A 12 -6.07 -9.58 -0.97
C PRO A 12 -6.54 -10.50 -2.12
N TRP A 13 -5.61 -11.05 -2.91
CA TRP A 13 -5.88 -12.01 -4.00
C TRP A 13 -5.56 -13.45 -3.62
N ASP A 14 -5.21 -13.74 -2.36
CA ASP A 14 -5.02 -15.12 -1.92
C ASP A 14 -6.39 -15.83 -1.96
N PRO A 15 -6.55 -17.00 -2.60
CA PRO A 15 -7.81 -17.74 -2.60
C PRO A 15 -8.28 -18.13 -1.19
N ARG A 16 -7.42 -18.07 -0.18
CA ARG A 16 -7.77 -18.22 1.25
C ARG A 16 -8.46 -16.99 1.83
N THR A 17 -8.32 -15.83 1.18
CA THR A 17 -9.13 -14.63 1.44
C THR A 17 -10.40 -14.74 0.61
N SER A 18 -11.48 -15.25 1.21
CA SER A 18 -12.77 -15.12 0.56
C SER A 18 -13.07 -13.61 0.41
N SER A 19 -13.54 -13.18 -0.76
CA SER A 19 -13.70 -11.77 -1.14
C SER A 19 -14.67 -10.95 -0.26
N GLY A 20 -15.17 -11.54 0.83
CA GLY A 20 -16.04 -10.90 1.82
C GLY A 20 -15.51 -10.84 3.26
N ASP A 21 -14.31 -11.34 3.57
CA ASP A 21 -13.87 -11.52 4.97
C ASP A 21 -12.93 -10.41 5.50
N ILE A 22 -12.43 -9.52 4.65
CA ILE A 22 -11.56 -8.41 5.07
C ILE A 22 -12.42 -7.16 5.27
N GLN A 23 -12.63 -6.76 6.52
CA GLN A 23 -13.29 -5.53 6.91
C GLN A 23 -12.27 -4.47 7.28
N TRP A 24 -12.43 -3.31 6.66
CA TRP A 24 -11.65 -2.11 6.90
C TRP A 24 -12.19 -1.38 8.11
N VAL A 25 -11.50 -1.53 9.24
CA VAL A 25 -11.89 -0.89 10.49
C VAL A 25 -10.93 0.28 10.73
N PRO A 26 -11.45 1.52 10.89
CA PRO A 26 -10.61 2.63 11.31
C PRO A 26 -10.06 2.34 12.71
N GLU A 27 -8.75 2.43 12.86
CA GLU A 27 -8.07 2.35 14.15
C GLU A 27 -8.52 3.50 15.05
N ASP A 28 -8.39 3.30 16.36
CA ASP A 28 -8.74 4.33 17.34
C ASP A 28 -7.98 5.63 17.05
N ARG A 29 -8.73 6.72 16.91
CA ARG A 29 -8.18 8.05 16.70
C ARG A 29 -8.19 8.83 18.01
N VAL A 30 -7.00 9.13 18.52
CA VAL A 30 -6.80 10.02 19.66
C VAL A 30 -6.69 11.45 19.15
N THR A 31 -7.52 12.35 19.68
CA THR A 31 -7.44 13.79 19.37
C THR A 31 -6.91 14.54 20.59
N LEU A 32 -5.80 15.25 20.41
CA LEU A 32 -5.15 16.07 21.41
C LEU A 32 -5.40 17.54 21.10
N PHE A 33 -5.87 18.28 22.10
CA PHE A 33 -5.99 19.73 22.03
C PHE A 33 -4.76 20.34 22.69
N THR A 34 -3.87 20.89 21.87
CA THR A 34 -2.64 21.55 22.32
C THR A 34 -2.80 23.07 22.21
N ALA A 35 -1.94 23.83 22.89
CA ALA A 35 -1.93 25.30 22.78
C ALA A 35 -1.63 25.79 21.35
N GLU A 36 -1.03 24.94 20.52
CA GLU A 36 -0.70 25.22 19.12
C GLU A 36 -1.79 24.76 18.14
N GLY A 37 -2.85 24.10 18.64
CA GLY A 37 -3.96 23.62 17.83
C GLY A 37 -4.32 22.16 18.07
N LEU A 38 -5.08 21.61 17.13
CA LEU A 38 -5.64 20.27 17.21
C LEU A 38 -4.70 19.26 16.54
N VAL A 39 -4.25 18.27 17.30
CA VAL A 39 -3.38 17.18 16.83
C VAL A 39 -4.19 15.87 16.86
N GLN A 40 -4.22 15.13 15.76
CA GLN A 40 -4.88 13.82 15.68
C GLN A 40 -3.83 12.73 15.47
N ILE A 41 -3.90 11.68 16.27
CA ILE A 41 -3.00 10.53 16.26
C ILE A 41 -3.86 9.27 16.08
N GLY A 42 -3.50 8.40 15.15
CA GLY A 42 -4.28 7.21 14.79
C GLY A 42 -5.38 7.49 13.76
N GLY A 43 -6.32 6.56 13.61
CA GLY A 43 -7.35 6.62 12.56
C GLY A 43 -6.97 5.96 11.23
N SER A 44 -5.81 5.29 11.18
CA SER A 44 -5.40 4.49 10.02
C SER A 44 -6.36 3.34 9.80
N LEU A 45 -6.58 2.99 8.54
CA LEU A 45 -7.42 1.86 8.18
C LEU A 45 -6.62 0.57 8.31
N ILE A 46 -7.02 -0.32 9.21
CA ILE A 46 -6.35 -1.62 9.40
C ILE A 46 -7.24 -2.72 8.80
N PRO A 47 -6.66 -3.66 8.02
CA PRO A 47 -7.39 -4.83 7.56
C PRO A 47 -7.69 -5.76 8.75
N ARG A 48 -8.97 -5.98 9.07
CA ARG A 48 -9.42 -6.89 10.14
C ARG A 48 -10.33 -7.97 9.58
N ARG A 49 -10.20 -9.23 10.03
CA ARG A 49 -11.15 -10.29 9.66
C ARG A 49 -12.52 -10.00 10.28
N ALA A 50 -13.56 -9.93 9.45
CA ALA A 50 -14.94 -9.82 9.92
C ALA A 50 -15.35 -11.15 10.59
N ALA A 51 -15.75 -11.09 11.87
CA ALA A 51 -16.51 -12.20 12.43
C ALA A 51 -17.88 -12.25 11.72
N SER A 52 -18.36 -13.46 11.42
CA SER A 52 -19.58 -13.71 10.63
C SER A 52 -20.88 -13.10 11.20
N SER A 53 -20.83 -12.45 12.37
CA SER A 53 -21.97 -11.82 13.05
C SER A 53 -22.15 -10.31 12.85
N ASP A 54 -21.14 -9.56 12.37
CA ASP A 54 -21.24 -8.08 12.26
C ASP A 54 -21.63 -7.57 10.87
N ARG A 55 -22.59 -8.24 10.23
CA ARG A 55 -23.27 -7.71 9.03
C ARG A 55 -24.32 -6.67 9.40
N LYS A 56 -23.92 -5.53 9.98
CA LYS A 56 -24.80 -4.37 10.09
C LYS A 56 -24.08 -3.06 9.76
N GLN A 57 -24.46 -2.55 8.58
CA GLN A 57 -24.66 -1.13 8.28
C GLN A 57 -23.51 -0.17 8.62
N GLY A 58 -22.49 -0.18 7.77
CA GLY A 58 -21.48 0.86 7.73
C GLY A 58 -20.52 0.63 6.58
N LYS A 59 -21.02 0.65 5.33
CA LYS A 59 -20.17 0.60 4.13
C LYS A 59 -19.31 1.89 4.11
N SER A 60 -18.15 1.83 4.72
CA SER A 60 -17.16 2.92 4.74
C SER A 60 -16.67 3.16 3.30
N LYS A 61 -16.52 4.44 2.92
CA LYS A 61 -16.06 4.89 1.58
C LYS A 61 -14.79 4.18 1.09
N ALA A 62 -13.97 3.65 2.00
CA ALA A 62 -12.76 2.88 1.70
C ALA A 62 -13.05 1.53 0.99
N LEU A 63 -14.10 0.80 1.41
CA LEU A 63 -14.48 -0.49 0.81
C LEU A 63 -15.01 -0.33 -0.63
N GLN A 64 -15.64 0.82 -0.93
CA GLN A 64 -16.06 1.16 -2.29
C GLN A 64 -14.89 1.54 -3.21
N ARG A 65 -13.75 1.99 -2.67
CA ARG A 65 -12.59 2.44 -3.45
C ARG A 65 -11.55 1.34 -3.69
N LEU A 66 -11.36 0.41 -2.76
CA LEU A 66 -10.66 -0.84 -3.06
C LEU A 66 -11.40 -1.70 -4.10
N GLN A 67 -12.71 -1.54 -4.23
CA GLN A 67 -13.47 -2.12 -5.35
C GLN A 67 -13.20 -1.42 -6.70
N ARG A 68 -12.59 -0.23 -6.72
CA ARG A 68 -12.30 0.53 -7.94
C ARG A 68 -11.14 -0.07 -8.73
N PHE A 69 -10.19 -0.70 -8.05
CA PHE A 69 -9.03 -1.33 -8.67
C PHE A 69 -9.26 -2.84 -8.69
N GLN A 70 -9.99 -3.34 -9.68
CA GLN A 70 -10.14 -4.78 -9.89
C GLN A 70 -8.98 -5.27 -10.74
N GLU A 71 -8.38 -6.40 -10.38
CA GLU A 71 -7.32 -7.02 -11.19
C GLU A 71 -7.78 -7.27 -12.64
N SER A 72 -9.07 -7.57 -12.85
CA SER A 72 -9.67 -7.74 -14.18
C SER A 72 -9.66 -6.50 -15.06
N ASP A 73 -9.53 -5.30 -14.47
CA ASP A 73 -9.46 -4.04 -15.22
C ASP A 73 -8.04 -3.81 -15.79
N TYR A 74 -7.05 -4.50 -15.22
CA TYR A 74 -5.63 -4.35 -15.56
C TYR A 74 -5.02 -5.61 -16.20
N MET A 75 -5.67 -6.77 -16.06
CA MET A 75 -5.18 -8.07 -16.51
C MET A 75 -6.34 -8.95 -17.02
N ASP A 76 -6.10 -9.77 -18.04
CA ASP A 76 -7.11 -10.72 -18.52
C ASP A 76 -7.33 -11.83 -17.46
N PRO A 77 -8.55 -12.00 -16.91
CA PRO A 77 -8.85 -13.03 -15.92
C PRO A 77 -8.59 -14.47 -16.40
N ASN A 78 -8.53 -14.68 -17.72
CA ASN A 78 -8.27 -15.99 -18.32
C ASN A 78 -6.77 -16.24 -18.53
N GLN A 79 -5.93 -15.23 -18.32
CA GLN A 79 -4.49 -15.35 -18.43
C GLN A 79 -3.96 -16.13 -17.22
N GLY A 80 -3.67 -17.42 -17.44
CA GLY A 80 -3.20 -18.33 -16.39
C GLY A 80 -1.76 -18.06 -15.90
N LEU A 81 -0.98 -17.26 -16.65
CA LEU A 81 0.40 -16.92 -16.31
C LEU A 81 0.63 -15.41 -16.48
N CYS A 82 0.88 -14.72 -15.38
CA CYS A 82 1.45 -13.37 -15.39
C CYS A 82 2.96 -13.52 -15.27
N LEU A 83 3.74 -12.99 -16.21
CA LEU A 83 5.17 -12.73 -15.96
C LEU A 83 5.20 -11.60 -14.93
N GLY A 84 5.57 -11.92 -13.70
CA GLY A 84 5.63 -10.93 -12.62
C GLY A 84 6.66 -9.85 -12.97
N ALA A 85 6.29 -8.60 -12.75
CA ALA A 85 7.18 -7.47 -12.91
C ALA A 85 7.89 -7.15 -11.59
N LEU A 86 9.06 -6.55 -11.67
CA LEU A 86 9.76 -6.05 -10.49
C LEU A 86 9.26 -4.66 -10.13
N PHE A 87 9.22 -4.35 -8.84
CA PHE A 87 8.98 -2.98 -8.39
C PHE A 87 9.98 -2.56 -7.33
N ASP A 88 10.28 -1.27 -7.34
CA ASP A 88 11.11 -0.58 -6.36
C ASP A 88 10.43 0.76 -6.02
N ILE A 89 9.83 0.85 -4.83
CA ILE A 89 9.12 2.03 -4.36
C ILE A 89 9.90 2.63 -3.19
N ALA A 90 10.44 3.83 -3.40
CA ALA A 90 11.15 4.60 -2.38
C ALA A 90 10.26 5.73 -1.87
N ALA A 91 9.98 5.75 -0.57
CA ALA A 91 9.26 6.83 0.08
C ALA A 91 10.20 7.73 0.88
N THR A 92 10.01 9.04 0.75
CA THR A 92 10.70 10.09 1.50
C THR A 92 9.67 10.94 2.25
N ASN A 93 10.09 11.80 3.17
CA ASN A 93 9.19 12.76 3.81
C ASN A 93 9.00 14.06 2.99
N GLY A 94 9.54 14.12 1.76
CA GLY A 94 9.53 15.31 0.91
C GLY A 94 10.50 16.43 1.31
N LEU A 95 11.06 16.41 2.53
CA LEU A 95 12.01 17.42 3.02
C LEU A 95 13.46 16.93 2.97
N ASP A 96 13.68 15.66 3.32
CA ASP A 96 14.98 15.02 3.35
C ASP A 96 14.98 13.84 2.37
N THR A 97 15.44 14.10 1.15
CA THR A 97 15.55 13.08 0.11
C THR A 97 16.71 12.11 0.34
N GLY A 98 17.57 12.34 1.35
CA GLY A 98 18.63 11.41 1.76
C GLY A 98 18.11 10.27 2.64
N ARG A 99 16.90 10.39 3.20
CA ARG A 99 16.30 9.37 4.08
C ARG A 99 15.09 8.75 3.39
N ARG A 100 15.18 7.46 3.08
CA ARG A 100 14.14 6.76 2.32
C ARG A 100 13.72 5.43 2.96
N LEU A 101 12.43 5.15 2.91
CA LEU A 101 11.88 3.81 3.06
C LEU A 101 11.82 3.16 1.68
N CYS A 102 12.53 2.07 1.46
CA CYS A 102 12.50 1.35 0.20
C CYS A 102 11.71 0.06 0.36
N ILE A 103 10.73 -0.15 -0.52
CA ILE A 103 9.91 -1.36 -0.62
C ILE A 103 10.19 -1.97 -1.99
N PHE A 104 10.73 -3.18 -1.98
CA PHE A 104 11.11 -3.91 -3.18
C PHE A 104 10.37 -5.24 -3.24
N GLY A 105 10.01 -5.67 -4.45
CA GLY A 105 9.45 -7.00 -4.67
C GLY A 105 8.90 -7.21 -6.07
N PHE A 106 7.90 -8.07 -6.15
CA PHE A 106 7.26 -8.47 -7.41
C PHE A 106 5.82 -8.00 -7.45
N CYS A 107 5.31 -7.60 -8.60
CA CYS A 107 3.90 -7.31 -8.79
C CYS A 107 3.32 -8.05 -9.98
N ARG A 108 2.00 -8.28 -9.93
CA ARG A 108 1.26 -8.91 -11.03
C ARG A 108 1.02 -7.94 -12.18
N SER A 109 0.88 -6.64 -11.87
CA SER A 109 0.69 -5.55 -12.84
C SER A 109 1.40 -4.30 -12.34
N ILE A 110 2.29 -3.74 -13.16
CA ILE A 110 2.91 -2.43 -12.89
C ILE A 110 1.86 -1.33 -12.91
N GLU A 111 0.91 -1.38 -13.85
CA GLU A 111 -0.10 -0.34 -14.00
C GLU A 111 -1.02 -0.29 -12.78
N MET A 112 -1.54 -1.43 -12.35
CA MET A 112 -2.37 -1.50 -11.15
C MET A 112 -1.60 -1.05 -9.90
N LEU A 113 -0.35 -1.49 -9.74
CA LEU A 113 0.47 -1.11 -8.60
C LEU A 113 0.75 0.40 -8.59
N SER A 114 1.10 0.96 -9.74
CA SER A 114 1.34 2.40 -9.92
C SER A 114 0.10 3.19 -9.52
N ASP A 115 -1.06 2.87 -10.08
CA ASP A 115 -2.31 3.60 -9.84
C ASP A 115 -2.73 3.56 -8.37
N VAL A 116 -2.68 2.38 -7.74
CA VAL A 116 -3.09 2.20 -6.34
C VAL A 116 -2.17 2.96 -5.40
N VAL A 117 -0.85 2.91 -5.63
CA VAL A 117 0.11 3.61 -4.77
C VAL A 117 0.04 5.12 -5.00
N GLU A 118 -0.11 5.58 -6.24
CA GLU A 118 -0.32 6.99 -6.57
C GLU A 118 -1.57 7.55 -5.87
N ASP A 119 -2.73 6.91 -6.04
CA ASP A 119 -3.97 7.32 -5.38
C ASP A 119 -3.82 7.34 -3.86
N THR A 120 -3.17 6.32 -3.28
CA THR A 120 -2.96 6.25 -1.82
C THR A 120 -2.08 7.38 -1.32
N VAL A 121 -0.98 7.68 -2.03
CA VAL A 121 -0.05 8.76 -1.66
C VAL A 121 -0.74 10.11 -1.74
N LEU A 122 -1.47 10.38 -2.83
CA LEU A 122 -2.21 11.62 -3.02
C LEU A 122 -3.32 11.81 -1.96
N GLU A 123 -4.05 10.74 -1.62
CA GLU A 123 -5.10 10.79 -0.59
C GLU A 123 -4.56 11.18 0.79
N HIS A 124 -3.31 10.81 1.09
CA HIS A 124 -2.64 11.15 2.35
C HIS A 124 -1.90 12.49 2.31
N GLY A 125 -2.09 13.28 1.23
CA GLY A 125 -1.46 14.59 1.05
C GLY A 125 0.00 14.52 0.61
N GLY A 126 0.43 13.36 0.11
CA GLY A 126 1.75 13.17 -0.47
C GLY A 126 1.80 13.48 -1.96
N GLU A 127 2.95 13.20 -2.57
CA GLU A 127 3.23 13.47 -3.97
C GLU A 127 4.06 12.34 -4.59
N VAL A 128 3.82 12.05 -5.87
CA VAL A 128 4.70 11.16 -6.65
C VAL A 128 5.83 12.01 -7.24
N VAL A 129 7.04 11.83 -6.73
CA VAL A 129 8.23 12.60 -7.12
C VAL A 129 8.79 12.10 -8.46
N ALA A 130 8.79 10.79 -8.66
CA ALA A 130 9.20 10.16 -9.91
C ALA A 130 8.49 8.82 -10.07
N ALA A 131 8.08 8.49 -11.29
CA ALA A 131 7.57 7.18 -11.65
C ALA A 131 8.14 6.80 -13.01
N GLU A 132 8.95 5.74 -13.05
CA GLU A 132 9.55 5.21 -14.25
C GLU A 132 9.06 3.78 -14.47
N LYS A 133 8.49 3.55 -15.65
CA LYS A 133 8.07 2.23 -16.12
C LYS A 133 9.08 1.81 -17.18
N ALA A 134 10.05 1.00 -16.79
CA ALA A 134 11.08 0.51 -17.69
C ALA A 134 10.64 -0.83 -18.30
N SER A 135 10.80 -0.95 -19.62
CA SER A 135 10.72 -2.20 -20.36
C SER A 135 12.00 -2.30 -21.18
N GLU A 136 12.95 -3.11 -20.72
CA GLU A 136 14.15 -3.42 -21.51
C GLU A 136 13.77 -4.50 -22.53
N GLU A 137 14.08 -4.30 -23.83
CA GLU A 137 13.82 -5.12 -25.05
C GLU A 137 13.50 -6.64 -24.86
N GLY A 138 12.47 -6.96 -24.06
CA GLY A 138 12.21 -8.28 -23.49
C GLY A 138 11.01 -8.25 -22.52
N LEU A 139 10.74 -9.36 -21.84
CA LEU A 139 9.56 -9.55 -20.95
C LEU A 139 9.76 -9.02 -19.52
N ASN A 140 10.85 -8.28 -19.26
CA ASN A 140 11.20 -7.82 -17.92
C ASN A 140 10.74 -6.38 -17.73
N GLU A 141 9.53 -6.22 -17.24
CA GLU A 141 9.04 -4.90 -16.83
C GLU A 141 9.50 -4.57 -15.41
N ARG A 142 9.84 -3.30 -15.18
CA ARG A 142 10.20 -2.79 -13.86
C ARG A 142 9.53 -1.45 -13.58
N LEU A 143 8.89 -1.34 -12.41
CA LEU A 143 8.42 -0.08 -11.87
C LEU A 143 9.43 0.46 -10.87
N THR A 144 9.97 1.65 -11.12
CA THR A 144 10.75 2.41 -10.14
C THR A 144 9.97 3.66 -9.78
N MET A 145 9.59 3.81 -8.52
CA MET A 145 8.77 4.93 -8.08
C MET A 145 9.35 5.59 -6.83
N ILE A 146 9.35 6.91 -6.82
CA ILE A 146 9.76 7.72 -5.67
C ILE A 146 8.56 8.55 -5.25
N VAL A 147 8.18 8.45 -3.99
CA VAL A 147 7.03 9.15 -3.42
C VAL A 147 7.44 9.98 -2.21
N ALA A 148 6.82 11.14 -2.04
CA ALA A 148 6.90 11.96 -0.85
C ALA A 148 5.64 11.70 0.00
N VAL A 149 5.83 11.11 1.17
CA VAL A 149 4.74 10.72 2.08
C VAL A 149 4.79 11.62 3.32
N PRO A 150 3.73 12.39 3.61
CA PRO A 150 3.65 13.17 4.82
C PRO A 150 3.76 12.28 6.05
N LEU A 151 4.44 12.76 7.09
CA LEU A 151 4.59 12.02 8.35
C LEU A 151 5.20 10.61 8.17
N LEU A 152 5.98 10.35 7.11
CA LEU A 152 6.67 9.07 6.92
C LEU A 152 7.47 8.64 8.16
N TRP A 153 8.05 9.61 8.86
CA TRP A 153 8.83 9.44 10.08
C TRP A 153 8.14 10.01 11.33
N GLY A 154 6.87 10.42 11.20
CA GLY A 154 6.08 11.02 12.26
C GLY A 154 5.39 9.98 13.15
N VAL A 155 4.52 10.46 14.05
CA VAL A 155 3.69 9.61 14.91
C VAL A 155 2.22 9.95 14.64
N PRO A 156 1.38 9.01 14.15
CA PRO A 156 1.71 7.64 13.73
C PRO A 156 2.49 7.60 12.40
N PRO A 157 3.31 6.57 12.14
CA PRO A 157 4.12 6.48 10.93
C PRO A 157 3.27 6.14 9.69
N ALA A 158 3.47 6.86 8.60
CA ALA A 158 2.74 6.62 7.34
C ALA A 158 3.27 5.41 6.52
N SER A 159 4.31 4.72 7.00
CA SER A 159 4.91 3.58 6.30
C SER A 159 3.96 2.39 6.14
N GLU A 160 3.05 2.18 7.09
CA GLU A 160 2.08 1.09 7.06
C GLU A 160 1.06 1.28 5.94
N THR A 161 0.60 2.52 5.72
CA THR A 161 -0.28 2.89 4.63
C THR A 161 0.34 2.56 3.28
N LEU A 162 1.61 2.89 3.09
CA LEU A 162 2.31 2.62 1.84
C LEU A 162 2.52 1.12 1.62
N HIS A 163 2.94 0.40 2.66
CA HIS A 163 3.08 -1.06 2.58
C HIS A 163 1.75 -1.73 2.23
N PHE A 164 0.66 -1.23 2.80
CA PHE A 164 -0.68 -1.68 2.46
C PHE A 164 -1.04 -1.38 1.00
N ALA A 165 -0.79 -0.17 0.50
CA ALA A 165 -1.05 0.22 -0.89
C ALA A 165 -0.38 -0.75 -1.88
N VAL A 166 0.89 -1.08 -1.62
CA VAL A 166 1.66 -2.05 -2.41
C VAL A 166 0.98 -3.41 -2.40
N ARG A 167 0.56 -3.89 -1.22
CA ARG A 167 -0.16 -5.17 -1.10
C ARG A 167 -1.57 -5.13 -1.67
N SER A 168 -2.23 -3.99 -1.83
CA SER A 168 -3.51 -3.91 -2.54
C SER A 168 -3.36 -3.83 -4.06
N GLY A 169 -2.26 -3.23 -4.54
CA GLY A 169 -1.97 -3.06 -5.97
C GLY A 169 -1.36 -4.30 -6.65
N GLY A 170 -1.49 -5.50 -6.07
CA GLY A 170 -0.90 -6.71 -6.66
C GLY A 170 0.57 -6.95 -6.28
N GLY A 171 1.14 -6.16 -5.36
CA GLY A 171 2.53 -6.26 -4.92
C GLY A 171 2.78 -7.32 -3.85
N ILE A 172 3.75 -8.18 -4.11
CA ILE A 172 4.38 -9.12 -3.20
C ILE A 172 5.69 -8.52 -2.74
N VAL A 173 5.70 -8.02 -1.50
CA VAL A 173 6.88 -7.40 -0.89
C VAL A 173 7.91 -8.47 -0.55
N GLU A 174 9.10 -8.37 -1.15
CA GLU A 174 10.24 -9.22 -0.85
C GLU A 174 11.10 -8.61 0.26
N LYS A 175 11.34 -7.30 0.19
CA LYS A 175 12.24 -6.61 1.12
C LYS A 175 11.74 -5.20 1.43
N VAL A 176 11.75 -4.86 2.71
CA VAL A 176 11.58 -3.50 3.20
C VAL A 176 12.86 -3.09 3.94
N TYR A 177 13.41 -1.93 3.60
CA TYR A 177 14.62 -1.44 4.24
C TYR A 177 14.66 0.09 4.27
N TRP A 178 15.41 0.62 5.22
CA TRP A 178 15.68 2.05 5.31
C TRP A 178 17.02 2.35 4.67
N GLN A 179 17.04 3.33 3.77
CA GLN A 179 18.24 3.82 3.13
C GLN A 179 18.53 5.25 3.60
N TRP A 180 19.79 5.49 3.95
CA TRP A 180 20.30 6.77 4.42
C TRP A 180 21.51 7.11 3.55
N ASP A 181 21.28 8.01 2.59
CA ASP A 181 22.34 8.54 1.74
C ASP A 181 22.90 9.77 2.44
N PHE A 182 24.08 9.60 3.06
CA PHE A 182 24.83 10.69 3.65
C PHE A 182 25.70 11.32 2.54
N LEU A 183 25.30 12.49 2.05
CA LEU A 183 26.16 13.35 1.23
C LEU A 183 27.21 14.06 2.10
#